data_AF-A0A1F2T3E1-F1
#
_entry.id   AF-A0A1F2T3E1-F1
#
_cell.length_a   1.000
_cell.length_b   1.000
_cell.length_c   1.000
_cell.angle_alpha   90.00
_cell.angle_beta   90.00
_cell.angle_gamma   90.00
#
_symmetry.space_group_name_H-M   'P 1'
#
loop_
_entity.id
_entity.type
_entity.pdbx_description
1 polymer ?
#
loop_
_entity_poly.entity_id
_entity_poly.type
_entity_poly.pdbx_seq_one_letter_code
_entity_poly.pdbx_strand_id
1 'polypeptide(L)'
;MASNRETGDAFHRLARSALEELTGLSFEVDVPIPVGQPPRPHKFDFATPTQHIVGESKCYVWTESDNAPSAKIGHLKEALQYLHELRTGTQTFIVMKRHCRRKNGESLADYFVRLNGNLLGDTAILELCEETGKVRAVHGKMI
;
A
#
# COMPACT_ATOMS: atom_id res chain seq x y z
N MET A 1 7.46 20.82 13.36
CA MET A 1 7.73 19.72 12.41
C MET A 1 7.01 18.49 12.95
N ALA A 2 6.22 17.80 12.13
CA ALA A 2 5.57 16.56 12.53
C ALA A 2 6.60 15.41 12.58
N SER A 3 6.44 14.49 13.51
CA SER A 3 7.20 13.26 13.59
C SER A 3 6.87 12.31 12.41
N ASN A 4 7.74 11.32 12.17
CA ASN A 4 7.49 10.29 11.16
C ASN A 4 6.19 9.51 11.43
N ARG A 5 5.83 9.34 12.71
CA ARG A 5 4.58 8.67 13.11
C ARG A 5 3.37 9.52 12.76
N GLU A 6 3.36 10.79 13.12
CA GLU A 6 2.25 11.71 12.81
C GLU A 6 2.05 11.87 11.31
N THR A 7 3.15 11.89 10.54
CA THR A 7 3.11 11.91 9.07
C THR A 7 2.48 10.62 8.52
N GLY A 8 2.87 9.46 9.07
CA GLY A 8 2.29 8.18 8.70
C GLY A 8 0.79 8.09 9.02
N ASP A 9 0.38 8.54 10.21
CA ASP A 9 -1.01 8.51 10.64
C ASP A 9 -1.89 9.45 9.80
N ALA A 10 -1.37 10.61 9.42
CA ALA A 10 -2.06 11.54 8.52
C ALA A 10 -2.24 10.93 7.13
N PHE A 11 -1.18 10.34 6.57
CA PHE A 11 -1.26 9.64 5.29
C PHE A 11 -2.24 8.46 5.34
N HIS A 12 -2.24 7.68 6.42
CA HIS A 12 -3.15 6.54 6.58
C HIS A 12 -4.62 6.98 6.57
N ARG A 13 -4.98 8.08 7.25
CA ARG A 13 -6.35 8.64 7.20
C ARG A 13 -6.72 9.15 5.81
N LEU A 14 -5.79 9.82 5.13
CA LEU A 14 -6.02 10.31 3.77
C LEU A 14 -6.22 9.15 2.78
N ALA A 15 -5.38 8.12 2.89
CA ALA A 15 -5.46 6.92 2.07
C ALA A 15 -6.82 6.23 2.23
N ARG A 16 -7.29 6.04 3.47
CA ARG A 16 -8.63 5.51 3.73
C ARG A 16 -9.70 6.33 3.01
N SER A 17 -9.72 7.65 3.24
CA SER A 17 -10.73 8.54 2.66
C SER A 17 -10.75 8.48 1.13
N ALA A 18 -9.56 8.49 0.51
CA ALA A 18 -9.42 8.42 -0.94
C ALA A 18 -9.82 7.06 -1.52
N LEU A 19 -9.58 5.96 -0.79
CA LEU A 19 -10.03 4.62 -1.18
C LEU A 19 -11.55 4.48 -1.04
N GLU A 20 -12.14 4.99 0.03
CA GLU A 20 -13.60 4.99 0.22
C GLU A 20 -14.30 5.81 -0.87
N GLU A 21 -13.76 6.98 -1.23
CA GLU A 21 -14.25 7.81 -2.34
C GLU A 21 -14.11 7.11 -3.70
N LEU A 22 -12.95 6.48 -3.96
CA LEU A 22 -12.68 5.78 -5.22
C LEU A 22 -13.60 4.57 -5.43
N THR A 23 -13.87 3.81 -4.37
CA THR A 23 -14.54 2.51 -4.44
C THR A 23 -16.02 2.56 -4.10
N GLY A 24 -16.47 3.59 -3.38
CA GLY A 24 -17.81 3.64 -2.77
C GLY A 24 -18.00 2.63 -1.62
N LEU A 25 -16.93 1.98 -1.16
CA LEU A 25 -16.94 1.02 -0.06
C LEU A 25 -16.40 1.66 1.22
N SER A 26 -16.76 1.11 2.38
CA SER A 26 -16.13 1.46 3.65
C SER A 26 -14.93 0.57 3.94
N PHE A 27 -13.91 1.13 4.58
CA PHE A 27 -12.74 0.36 5.03
C PHE A 27 -12.61 0.45 6.56
N GLU A 28 -12.59 -0.71 7.21
CA GLU A 28 -12.11 -0.85 8.58
C GLU A 28 -10.59 -0.73 8.58
N VAL A 29 -10.05 -0.16 9.67
CA VAL A 29 -8.61 0.02 9.84
C VAL A 29 -8.07 -1.02 10.79
N ASP A 30 -6.79 -1.36 10.63
CA ASP A 30 -6.06 -2.08 11.68
C ASP A 30 -6.68 -3.48 11.97
N VAL A 31 -7.11 -4.18 10.90
CA VAL A 31 -7.93 -5.38 10.97
C VAL A 31 -7.06 -6.64 11.10
N PRO A 32 -7.16 -7.42 12.20
CA PRO A 32 -6.43 -8.67 12.34
C PRO A 32 -7.08 -9.76 11.47
N ILE A 33 -6.34 -10.30 10.51
CA ILE A 33 -6.77 -11.42 9.67
C ILE A 33 -5.75 -12.56 9.82
N PRO A 34 -6.18 -13.81 10.08
CA PRO A 34 -5.27 -14.95 10.17
C PRO A 34 -4.58 -15.24 8.83
N VAL A 35 -3.26 -15.34 8.84
CA VAL A 35 -2.41 -15.71 7.69
C VAL A 35 -1.42 -16.81 8.09
N GLY A 36 -0.88 -17.52 7.10
CA GLY A 36 0.13 -18.56 7.31
C GLY A 36 -0.41 -19.91 7.80
N GLN A 37 0.52 -20.85 8.02
CA GLN A 37 0.26 -22.20 8.52
C GLN A 37 1.32 -22.57 9.58
N PRO A 38 0.98 -22.68 10.88
CA PRO A 38 -0.35 -22.48 11.45
C PRO A 38 -0.80 -21.01 11.38
N PRO A 39 -2.13 -20.73 11.34
CA PRO A 39 -2.62 -19.36 11.21
C PRO A 39 -2.21 -18.47 12.38
N ARG A 40 -1.70 -17.27 12.06
CA ARG A 40 -1.40 -16.21 13.04
C ARG A 40 -2.05 -14.90 12.59
N PRO A 41 -2.56 -14.08 13.51
CA PRO A 41 -3.14 -12.80 13.14
C PRO A 41 -2.06 -11.88 12.60
N HIS A 42 -2.24 -11.42 11.36
CA HIS A 42 -1.55 -10.26 10.80
C HIS A 42 -2.52 -9.09 10.76
N LYS A 43 -2.05 -7.90 11.17
CA LYS A 43 -2.89 -6.71 11.25
C LYS A 43 -2.75 -5.92 9.95
N PHE A 44 -3.74 -6.04 9.07
CA PHE A 44 -3.76 -5.29 7.82
C PHE A 44 -4.23 -3.86 8.06
N ASP A 45 -3.62 -2.92 7.35
CA ASP A 45 -3.94 -1.49 7.47
C ASP A 45 -5.41 -1.22 7.11
N PHE A 46 -5.93 -1.89 6.06
CA PHE A 46 -7.30 -1.72 5.58
C PHE A 46 -7.98 -3.04 5.23
N ALA A 47 -9.26 -3.18 5.58
CA ALA A 47 -10.12 -4.22 5.03
C ALA A 47 -11.56 -3.72 4.92
N THR A 48 -12.29 -4.18 3.90
CA THR A 48 -13.75 -4.03 3.87
C THR A 48 -14.40 -4.90 4.97
N PRO A 49 -15.62 -4.58 5.45
CA PRO A 49 -16.26 -5.36 6.52
C PRO A 49 -16.43 -6.86 6.21
N THR A 50 -16.60 -7.21 4.94
CA THR A 50 -16.70 -8.60 4.47
C THR A 50 -15.35 -9.21 4.09
N GLN A 51 -14.25 -8.46 4.26
CA GLN A 51 -12.86 -8.85 3.98
C GLN A 51 -12.62 -9.32 2.54
N HIS A 52 -13.46 -8.92 1.59
CA HIS A 52 -13.30 -9.25 0.17
C HIS A 52 -12.25 -8.35 -0.51
N ILE A 53 -11.98 -7.17 0.06
CA ILE A 53 -10.84 -6.31 -0.27
C ILE A 53 -10.03 -6.06 1.00
N VAL A 54 -8.72 -6.29 0.92
CA VAL A 54 -7.75 -6.11 2.02
C VAL A 54 -6.50 -5.43 1.47
N GLY A 55 -5.88 -4.53 2.24
CA GLY A 55 -4.68 -3.88 1.77
C GLY A 55 -3.83 -3.20 2.84
N GLU A 56 -2.69 -2.72 2.37
CA GLU A 56 -1.62 -2.12 3.16
C GLU A 56 -1.36 -0.67 2.73
N SER A 57 -1.01 0.19 3.68
CA SER A 57 -0.73 1.61 3.47
C SER A 57 0.72 1.93 3.80
N LYS A 58 1.45 2.52 2.86
CA LYS A 58 2.89 2.79 3.04
C LYS A 58 3.25 4.22 2.63
N CYS A 59 3.45 5.07 3.64
CA CYS A 59 3.91 6.45 3.49
C CYS A 59 5.44 6.52 3.28
N TYR A 60 5.95 5.85 2.25
CA TYR A 60 7.39 5.78 1.97
C TYR A 60 7.82 6.86 0.97
N VAL A 61 9.05 7.34 1.13
CA VAL A 61 9.66 8.36 0.27
C VAL A 61 11.06 7.93 -0.15
N TRP A 62 11.52 8.45 -1.28
CA TRP A 62 12.94 8.41 -1.67
C TRP A 62 13.79 9.00 -0.55
N THR A 63 15.03 8.52 -0.38
CA THR A 63 15.90 9.09 0.65
C THR A 63 16.29 10.53 0.30
N GLU A 64 16.80 11.29 1.28
CA GLU A 64 17.24 12.67 1.06
C GLU A 64 18.35 12.78 0.00
N SER A 65 19.20 11.75 -0.09
CA SER A 65 20.25 11.60 -1.11
C SER A 65 19.74 11.01 -2.44
N ASP A 66 18.41 10.96 -2.64
CA ASP A 66 17.74 10.48 -3.86
C ASP A 66 18.02 8.99 -4.19
N ASN A 67 18.32 8.18 -3.16
CA ASN A 67 18.55 6.73 -3.27
C ASN A 67 17.28 5.95 -2.93
N ALA A 68 17.22 4.69 -3.40
CA ALA A 68 16.15 3.77 -3.06
C ALA A 68 16.17 3.45 -1.55
N PRO A 69 15.03 3.52 -0.85
CA PRO A 69 14.95 3.17 0.56
C PRO A 69 14.89 1.63 0.71
N SER A 70 16.01 0.93 0.50
CA SER A 70 16.05 -0.54 0.38
C SER A 70 15.36 -1.31 1.51
N ALA A 71 15.52 -0.88 2.77
CA ALA A 71 14.81 -1.51 3.90
C ALA A 71 13.28 -1.38 3.79
N LYS A 72 12.79 -0.20 3.37
CA LYS A 72 11.35 0.03 3.14
C LYS A 72 10.82 -0.77 1.95
N ILE A 73 11.64 -0.97 0.92
CA ILE A 73 11.32 -1.89 -0.19
C ILE A 73 11.23 -3.34 0.32
N GLY A 74 12.08 -3.74 1.27
CA GLY A 74 11.98 -5.04 1.96
C GLY A 74 10.62 -5.21 2.64
N HIS A 75 10.19 -4.22 3.43
CA HIS A 75 8.88 -4.26 4.09
C HIS A 75 7.69 -4.29 3.11
N LEU A 76 7.80 -3.68 1.93
CA LEU A 76 6.78 -3.80 0.88
C LEU A 76 6.66 -5.24 0.35
N LYS A 77 7.78 -5.94 0.21
CA LYS A 77 7.77 -7.35 -0.21
C LYS A 77 7.18 -8.27 0.85
N GLU A 78 7.49 -8.01 2.11
CA GLU A 78 6.90 -8.71 3.24
C GLU A 78 5.38 -8.48 3.30
N ALA A 79 4.93 -7.24 3.11
CA ALA A 79 3.50 -6.93 3.00
C ALA A 79 2.81 -7.68 1.85
N LEU A 80 3.46 -7.78 0.68
CA LEU A 80 2.96 -8.61 -0.43
C LEU A 80 2.81 -10.07 -0.02
N GLN A 81 3.81 -10.63 0.67
CA GLN A 81 3.76 -12.02 1.11
C GLN A 81 2.55 -12.28 2.02
N TYR A 82 2.28 -11.40 3.00
CA TYR A 82 1.09 -11.53 3.84
C TYR A 82 -0.21 -11.43 3.04
N LEU A 83 -0.28 -10.53 2.05
CA LEU A 83 -1.45 -10.40 1.17
C LEU A 83 -1.66 -11.67 0.31
N HIS A 84 -0.60 -12.33 -0.16
CA HIS A 84 -0.71 -13.58 -0.92
C HIS A 84 -1.13 -14.79 -0.09
N GLU A 85 -0.98 -14.71 1.23
CA GLU A 85 -1.45 -15.76 2.16
C GLU A 85 -2.96 -15.66 2.45
N LEU A 86 -3.63 -14.61 1.97
CA LEU A 86 -5.09 -14.46 2.11
C LEU A 86 -5.84 -15.47 1.25
N ARG A 87 -7.12 -15.67 1.60
CA ARG A 87 -8.01 -16.62 0.91
C ARG A 87 -8.10 -16.29 -0.58
N THR A 88 -8.10 -17.32 -1.42
CA THR A 88 -8.36 -17.18 -2.86
C THR A 88 -9.64 -16.39 -3.13
N GLY A 89 -9.57 -15.41 -4.03
CA GLY A 89 -10.68 -14.51 -4.36
C GLY A 89 -10.71 -13.21 -3.55
N THR A 90 -9.82 -13.05 -2.57
CA THR A 90 -9.61 -11.75 -1.90
C THR A 90 -8.90 -10.80 -2.85
N GLN A 91 -9.46 -9.62 -3.09
CA GLN A 91 -8.76 -8.55 -3.80
C GLN A 91 -7.78 -7.88 -2.85
N THR A 92 -6.53 -7.77 -3.27
CA THR A 92 -5.46 -7.26 -2.44
C THR A 92 -4.85 -6.00 -3.02
N PHE A 93 -4.38 -5.09 -2.16
CA PHE A 93 -3.66 -3.91 -2.63
C PHE A 93 -2.60 -3.38 -1.67
N ILE A 94 -1.72 -2.56 -2.22
CA ILE A 94 -0.84 -1.67 -1.45
C ILE A 94 -1.04 -0.25 -1.98
N VAL A 95 -1.40 0.69 -1.10
CA VAL A 95 -1.43 2.12 -1.42
C VAL A 95 -0.16 2.80 -0.90
N MET A 96 0.57 3.42 -1.82
CA MET A 96 1.84 4.09 -1.55
C MET A 96 1.69 5.60 -1.68
N LYS A 97 2.43 6.35 -0.86
CA LYS A 97 2.57 7.80 -1.05
C LYS A 97 3.24 8.08 -2.40
N ARG A 98 2.67 9.00 -3.18
CA ARG A 98 3.34 9.55 -4.36
C ARG A 98 4.55 10.34 -3.92
N HIS A 99 5.74 9.85 -4.27
CA HIS A 99 6.98 10.59 -4.09
C HIS A 99 7.88 10.34 -5.29
N CYS A 100 8.11 11.38 -6.09
CA CYS A 100 8.91 11.32 -7.29
C CYS A 100 10.40 11.52 -6.98
N ARG A 101 11.24 10.72 -7.63
CA ARG A 101 12.70 10.84 -7.57
C ARG A 101 13.11 12.13 -8.26
N ARG A 102 14.02 12.89 -7.65
CA ARG A 102 14.42 14.20 -8.18
C ARG A 102 15.11 14.08 -9.53
N LYS A 103 15.94 13.05 -9.70
CA LYS A 103 16.76 12.86 -10.90
C LYS A 103 15.97 12.62 -12.20
N ASN A 104 14.88 11.87 -12.15
CA ASN A 104 14.18 11.40 -13.36
C ASN A 104 12.64 11.43 -13.26
N GLY A 105 12.08 11.89 -12.13
CA GLY A 105 10.63 11.95 -11.92
C GLY A 105 9.97 10.60 -11.62
N GLU A 106 10.71 9.49 -11.62
CA GLU A 106 10.16 8.15 -11.34
C GLU A 106 9.58 8.12 -9.92
N SER A 107 8.33 7.70 -9.79
CA SER A 107 7.71 7.55 -8.49
C SER A 107 8.26 6.33 -7.75
N LEU A 108 8.22 6.34 -6.42
CA LEU A 108 8.66 5.18 -5.64
C LEU A 108 7.80 3.94 -5.92
N ALA A 109 6.51 4.12 -6.22
CA ALA A 109 5.62 3.04 -6.63
C ALA A 109 5.98 2.51 -8.03
N ASP A 110 6.22 3.39 -9.01
CA ASP A 110 6.70 3.00 -10.35
C ASP A 110 8.01 2.20 -10.27
N TYR A 111 8.96 2.66 -9.45
CA TYR A 111 10.21 1.96 -9.19
C TYR A 111 10.00 0.58 -8.56
N PHE A 112 9.10 0.48 -7.57
CA PHE A 112 8.80 -0.79 -6.92
C PHE A 112 8.20 -1.80 -7.89
N VAL A 113 7.22 -1.39 -8.70
CA VAL A 113 6.58 -2.23 -9.71
C VAL A 113 7.59 -2.67 -10.78
N ARG A 114 8.42 -1.76 -11.29
CA ARG A 114 9.43 -2.10 -12.30
C ARG A 114 10.42 -3.16 -11.85
N LEU A 115 10.83 -3.13 -10.57
CA LEU A 115 11.82 -4.07 -10.04
C LEU A 115 11.23 -5.36 -9.46
N ASN A 116 9.94 -5.38 -9.14
CA ASN A 116 9.30 -6.48 -8.42
C ASN A 116 8.01 -6.94 -9.08
N GLY A 117 7.77 -6.58 -10.34
CA GLY A 117 6.53 -6.89 -11.07
C GLY A 117 6.18 -8.37 -11.07
N ASN A 118 7.19 -9.24 -11.10
CA ASN A 118 7.02 -10.70 -11.01
C ASN A 118 6.53 -11.18 -9.64
N LEU A 119 6.68 -10.38 -8.59
CA LEU A 119 6.24 -10.69 -7.23
C LEU A 119 4.85 -10.15 -6.93
N LEU A 120 4.25 -9.30 -7.76
CA LEU A 120 3.00 -8.61 -7.40
C LEU A 120 1.80 -9.57 -7.41
N GLY A 121 1.81 -10.57 -8.30
CA GLY A 121 0.66 -11.44 -8.53
C GLY A 121 -0.56 -10.60 -8.94
N ASP A 122 -1.70 -10.84 -8.29
CA ASP A 122 -2.93 -10.08 -8.51
C ASP A 122 -3.06 -8.85 -7.59
N THR A 123 -2.07 -8.59 -6.73
CA THR A 123 -2.12 -7.46 -5.79
C THR A 123 -1.95 -6.14 -6.53
N ALA A 124 -2.96 -5.27 -6.43
CA ALA A 124 -2.91 -3.94 -7.02
C ALA A 124 -1.91 -3.02 -6.28
N ILE A 125 -1.13 -2.24 -7.04
CA ILE A 125 -0.28 -1.19 -6.48
C ILE A 125 -0.89 0.14 -6.84
N LEU A 126 -1.33 0.85 -5.82
CA LEU A 126 -1.89 2.19 -5.92
C LEU A 126 -0.89 3.23 -5.44
N GLU A 127 -1.02 4.42 -5.98
CA GLU A 127 -0.29 5.59 -5.56
C GLU A 127 -1.25 6.74 -5.23
N LEU A 128 -1.04 7.37 -4.08
CA LEU A 128 -1.85 8.50 -3.59
C LEU A 128 -1.01 9.79 -3.58
N CYS A 129 -1.51 10.81 -4.27
CA CYS A 129 -0.96 12.16 -4.22
C CYS A 129 -1.59 12.94 -3.05
N GLU A 130 -0.81 13.24 -2.01
CA GLU A 130 -1.31 13.90 -0.80
C GLU A 130 -1.86 15.30 -1.06
N GLU A 131 -1.30 16.02 -2.03
CA GLU A 131 -1.69 17.38 -2.38
C GLU A 131 -3.05 17.45 -3.08
N THR A 132 -3.43 16.38 -3.79
CA THR A 132 -4.65 16.36 -4.62
C THR A 132 -5.69 15.36 -4.14
N GLY A 133 -5.34 14.46 -3.22
CA GLY A 133 -6.18 13.33 -2.82
C GLY A 133 -6.36 12.26 -3.92
N LYS A 134 -5.74 12.43 -5.10
CA LYS A 134 -5.96 11.55 -6.24
C LYS A 134 -5.17 10.25 -6.10
N VAL A 135 -5.88 9.15 -6.33
CA VAL A 135 -5.32 7.80 -6.43
C VAL A 135 -5.05 7.44 -7.89
N ARG A 136 -3.90 6.84 -8.15
CA ARG A 136 -3.49 6.29 -9.45
C ARG A 136 -3.17 4.80 -9.28
N ALA A 137 -3.74 3.95 -10.12
CA ALA A 137 -3.28 2.56 -10.24
C ALA A 137 -1.96 2.53 -11.02
N VAL A 138 -0.89 2.03 -10.38
CA VAL A 138 0.43 1.82 -10.98
C VAL A 138 0.54 0.41 -11.53
N HIS A 139 -0.06 -0.56 -10.85
CA HIS A 139 -0.16 -1.95 -11.27
C HIS A 139 -1.50 -2.55 -10.85
N GLY A 140 -2.02 -3.46 -11.66
CA GLY A 140 -3.31 -4.12 -11.40
C GLY A 140 -4.49 -3.14 -11.50
N LYS A 141 -5.66 -3.62 -11.08
CA LYS A 141 -6.86 -2.82 -10.94
C LYS A 141 -7.49 -3.13 -9.59
N MET A 142 -8.13 -2.12 -9.02
CA MET A 142 -8.96 -2.26 -7.84
C MET A 142 -10.34 -1.77 -8.24
N ILE A 143 -11.26 -2.73 -8.40
CA ILE A 143 -12.65 -2.54 -8.84
C ILE A 143 -12.79 -1.96 -10.28
#